data_AF-A0A2E4WX57-F1
#
_entry.id   AF-A0A2E4WX57-F1
#
_cell.length_a   1.000
_cell.length_b   1.000
_cell.length_c   1.000
_cell.angle_alpha   90.00
_cell.angle_beta   90.00
_cell.angle_gamma   90.00
#
_symmetry.space_group_name_H-M   'P 1'
#
loop_
_entity.id
_entity.type
_entity.pdbx_description
1 polymer ?
#
loop_
_entity_poly.entity_id
_entity_poly.type
_entity_poly.pdbx_seq_one_letter_code
_entity_poly.pdbx_strand_id
1 'polypeptide(L)' 'MVDRFAANLSWQYHLIPIITAIIGAIIGDSLTSSYGPLVKTIFPPICLIIGGLGGLIIIGEISEKKL' A
#
# COMPACT_ATOMS: atom_id res chain seq x y z
N MET A 1 15.98 -21.74 6.19
CA MET A 1 15.07 -21.01 7.10
C MET A 1 14.29 -20.06 6.21
N VAL A 2 12.95 -20.04 6.26
CA VAL A 2 12.19 -19.02 5.51
C VAL A 2 12.44 -17.70 6.24
N ASP A 3 13.23 -16.82 5.66
CA ASP A 3 13.46 -15.50 6.24
C ASP A 3 12.12 -14.78 6.39
N ARG A 4 11.83 -14.32 7.61
CA ARG A 4 10.61 -13.56 7.89
C ARG A 4 10.77 -12.17 7.28
N PHE A 5 10.00 -11.88 6.24
CA PHE A 5 9.98 -10.60 5.55
C PHE A 5 9.89 -9.43 6.54
N ALA A 6 10.80 -8.47 6.45
CA ALA A 6 10.88 -7.28 7.29
C ALA A 6 10.97 -7.52 8.81
N ALA A 7 11.32 -8.73 9.29
CA ALA A 7 11.41 -9.01 10.73
C ALA A 7 12.56 -8.29 11.44
N ASN A 8 13.53 -7.76 10.70
CA ASN A 8 14.64 -6.94 11.18
C ASN A 8 14.25 -5.46 11.40
N LEU A 9 13.04 -5.05 10.99
CA LEU A 9 12.55 -3.68 11.12
C LEU A 9 11.71 -3.48 12.38
N SER A 10 11.74 -2.25 12.92
CA SER A 10 10.88 -1.91 14.05
C SER A 10 9.41 -1.93 13.61
N TRP A 11 8.52 -2.18 14.57
CA TRP A 11 7.09 -2.33 14.31
C TRP A 11 6.47 -1.14 13.56
N GLN A 12 6.99 0.07 13.77
CA GLN A 12 6.52 1.29 13.12
C GLN A 12 6.59 1.23 11.59
N TYR A 13 7.58 0.54 11.01
CA TYR A 13 7.70 0.39 9.55
C TYR A 13 6.58 -0.47 8.96
N HIS A 14 5.94 -1.33 9.77
CA HIS A 14 4.84 -2.19 9.31
C HIS A 14 3.54 -1.41 9.09
N LEU A 15 3.49 -0.13 9.49
CA LEU A 15 2.41 0.78 9.12
C LEU A 15 2.55 1.32 7.69
N ILE A 16 3.72 1.18 7.05
CA ILE A 16 3.95 1.69 5.69
C ILE A 16 2.92 1.14 4.70
N PRO A 17 2.68 -0.19 4.59
CA PRO A 17 1.64 -0.74 3.72
C PRO A 17 0.24 -0.19 3.99
N ILE A 18 -0.09 0.08 5.25
CA ILE A 18 -1.41 0.63 5.62
C ILE A 18 -1.54 2.07 5.15
N ILE A 19 -0.52 2.89 5.40
CA ILE A 19 -0.50 4.30 5.00
C ILE A 19 -0.55 4.40 3.47
N THR A 20 0.25 3.61 2.75
CA THR A 20 0.27 3.65 1.29
C THR A 20 -1.04 3.12 0.69
N ALA A 21 -1.69 2.13 1.30
CA ALA A 21 -3.02 1.66 0.90
C ALA A 21 -4.09 2.75 1.06
N ILE A 22 -4.10 3.46 2.20
CA ILE A 22 -5.03 4.57 2.45
C ILE A 22 -4.81 5.71 1.44
N ILE A 23 -3.56 6.09 1.21
CA ILE A 23 -3.21 7.10 0.20
C ILE A 23 -3.71 6.66 -1.19
N GLY A 24 -3.46 5.40 -1.57
CA GLY A 24 -3.96 4.84 -2.82
C GLY A 24 -5.48 4.94 -2.95
N ALA A 25 -6.22 4.59 -1.89
CA ALA A 25 -7.67 4.68 -1.86
C ALA A 25 -8.17 6.13 -2.03
N ILE A 26 -7.58 7.09 -1.31
CA ILE A 26 -7.94 8.52 -1.39
C ILE A 26 -7.69 9.06 -2.80
N ILE A 27 -6.55 8.70 -3.40
CA ILE A 27 -6.24 9.08 -4.78
C ILE A 27 -7.27 8.46 -5.75
N GLY A 28 -7.57 7.17 -5.59
CA GLY A 28 -8.56 6.48 -6.42
C GLY A 28 -9.96 7.10 -6.35
N ASP A 29 -10.39 7.49 -5.14
CA ASP A 29 -11.66 8.20 -4.94
C ASP A 29 -11.65 9.58 -5.61
N SER A 30 -10.59 10.36 -5.37
CA SER A 30 -10.43 11.68 -5.98
C SER A 30 -10.44 11.63 -7.51
N LEU A 31 -9.74 10.66 -8.10
CA LEU A 31 -9.66 10.46 -9.55
C LEU A 31 -11.01 10.04 -10.15
N THR A 32 -11.87 9.37 -9.37
CA THR A 32 -13.15 8.86 -9.88
C THR A 32 -14.37 9.71 -9.53
N SER A 33 -14.15 10.85 -8.85
CA SER A 33 -15.18 11.82 -8.43
C SER A 33 -16.15 12.25 -9.55
N SER A 34 -15.68 12.38 -10.80
CA SER A 34 -16.51 12.78 -11.96
C SER A 34 -17.08 11.61 -12.79
N TYR A 35 -16.84 10.36 -12.39
CA TYR A 35 -17.24 9.17 -13.15
C TYR A 35 -18.55 8.55 -12.65
N GLY A 36 -19.07 7.59 -13.41
CA GLY A 36 -20.29 6.86 -13.07
C GLY A 36 -20.13 5.94 -11.83
N PRO A 37 -21.26 5.46 -11.26
CA PRO A 37 -21.26 4.70 -10.01
C PRO A 37 -20.37 3.44 -10.03
N LEU A 38 -20.33 2.74 -11.17
CA LEU A 38 -19.53 1.52 -11.31
C LEU A 38 -18.04 1.76 -11.07
N VAL A 39 -17.50 2.84 -11.66
CA VAL A 39 -16.08 3.19 -11.57
C VAL A 39 -15.73 3.63 -10.15
N LYS A 40 -16.59 4.43 -9.52
CA LYS A 40 -16.45 4.86 -8.12
C LYS A 40 -16.44 3.71 -7.13
N THR A 41 -17.14 2.61 -7.43
CA THR A 41 -17.17 1.44 -6.55
C THR A 41 -15.95 0.54 -6.72
N ILE A 42 -15.41 0.42 -7.94
CA ILE A 42 -14.37 -0.57 -8.25
C ILE A 42 -12.96 0.02 -8.13
N PHE A 43 -12.78 1.26 -8.59
CA PHE A 43 -11.44 1.83 -8.76
C PHE A 43 -10.76 2.16 -7.42
N PRO A 44 -11.41 2.79 -6.42
CA PRO A 44 -10.75 3.08 -5.14
C PRO A 44 -10.28 1.82 -4.39
N PRO A 45 -11.05 0.70 -4.33
CA PRO A 45 -10.54 -0.56 -3.78
C PRO A 45 -9.34 -1.14 -4.53
N ILE A 46 -9.31 -1.03 -5.87
CA ILE A 46 -8.13 -1.45 -6.66
C ILE A 46 -6.91 -0.61 -6.28
N CYS A 47 -7.07 0.72 -6.21
CA CYS A 47 -5.99 1.61 -5.79
C CYS A 47 -5.52 1.36 -4.36
N LEU A 48 -6.43 0.94 -3.45
CA LEU A 48 -6.08 0.51 -2.10
C LEU A 48 -5.15 -0.71 -2.12
N ILE A 49 -5.49 -1.74 -2.90
CA ILE A 49 -4.68 -2.96 -3.03
C ILE A 49 -3.30 -2.62 -3.62
N ILE A 50 -3.27 -1.84 -4.71
CA ILE A 50 -2.01 -1.41 -5.35
C ILE A 50 -1.16 -0.58 -4.39
N GLY A 51 -1.78 0.33 -3.64
CA GLY A 51 -1.09 1.13 -2.62
C GLY A 51 -0.49 0.25 -1.51
N GLY A 52 -1.22 -0.74 -1.03
CA GLY A 52 -0.71 -1.70 -0.04
C GLY A 52 0.47 -2.52 -0.57
N LEU A 53 0.37 -3.02 -1.80
CA LEU A 53 1.48 -3.73 -2.47
C LEU A 53 2.72 -2.84 -2.63
N GLY A 54 2.54 -1.58 -3.01
CA GLY A 54 3.63 -0.61 -3.09
C GLY A 54 4.32 -0.41 -1.74
N GLY A 55 3.56 -0.33 -0.65
CA GLY A 55 4.13 -0.23 0.70
C GLY A 55 4.88 -1.48 1.15
N LEU A 56 4.44 -2.67 0.72
CA LEU A 56 5.18 -3.92 0.92
C LEU A 56 6.52 -3.91 0.17
N ILE A 57 6.56 -3.41 -1.07
CA ILE A 57 7.82 -3.25 -1.81
C ILE A 57 8.75 -2.27 -1.07
N ILE A 58 8.23 -1.13 -0.61
CA ILE A 58 9.01 -0.13 0.13
C ILE A 58 9.62 -0.72 1.40
N ILE A 59 8.85 -1.45 2.22
CA ILE A 59 9.40 -2.05 3.45
C ILE A 59 10.42 -3.16 3.13
N GLY A 60 10.25 -3.88 2.02
CA GLY A 60 11.24 -4.85 1.51
C GLY A 60 12.58 -4.18 1.18
N GLU A 61 12.55 -3.10 0.41
CA GLU A 61 13.74 -2.31 0.06
C GLU A 61 14.44 -1.72 1.30
N ILE A 62 13.67 -1.23 2.28
CA ILE A 62 14.22 -0.72 3.54
C ILE A 62 14.84 -1.86 4.35
N SER A 63 14.20 -3.02 4.38
CA SER A 63 14.67 -4.22 5.08
C SER A 63 16.01 -4.69 4.52
N GLU A 64 16.14 -4.74 3.20
CA GLU A 64 17.36 -5.16 2.49
C GLU A 64 18.52 -4.17 2.69
N LYS A 65 18.26 -2.86 2.64
CA LYS A 65 19.31 -1.84 2.82
C LYS A 65 19.80 -1.69 4.26
N LYS A 66 19.09 -2.28 5.22
CA LYS A 66 19.44 -2.24 6.66
C LYS A 66 20.22 -3.48 7.10
N LEU A 67 20.30 -4.52 6.27
CA LEU A 67 21.20 -5.67 6.40
C LEU A 67 22.59 -5.31 5.86
#